data_AF-A0A8J3ZCV3-F1
#
_entry.id   AF-A0A8J3ZCV3-F1
#
_cell.length_a   1.000
_cell.length_b   1.000
_cell.length_c   1.000
_cell.angle_alpha   90.00
_cell.angle_beta   90.00
_cell.angle_gamma   90.00
#
_symmetry.space_group_name_H-M   'P 1'
#
loop_
_entity.id
_entity.type
_entity.pdbx_description
1 polymer ?
#
loop_
_entity_poly.entity_id
_entity_poly.type
_entity_poly.pdbx_seq_one_letter_code
_entity_poly.pdbx_strand_id
1 'polypeptide(L)'
;MEPRAKTRRLLDRLVAAAKRTGADAATVCRHLPILHSCLPKDDEPVLVARASRPGDRASYLLLLTNRRLVVTRETRVLRRQHLHLNADPRHLMDVIWTPEPQLGAIALSATAIDGVREHFWIRTAAVEASAAALHRVFGREPVFV
;
A
#
# COMPACT_ATOMS: atom_id res chain seq x y z
N MET A 1 -8.86 2.34 -29.18
CA MET A 1 -7.47 1.82 -29.10
C MET A 1 -6.68 2.35 -27.88
N GLU A 2 -7.35 2.99 -26.92
CA GLU A 2 -6.74 3.73 -25.79
C GLU A 2 -6.56 2.96 -24.45
N PRO A 3 -7.36 1.91 -24.12
CA PRO A 3 -7.29 1.28 -22.79
C PRO A 3 -5.94 0.62 -22.47
N ARG A 4 -5.32 -0.06 -23.44
CA ARG A 4 -4.07 -0.81 -23.23
C ARG A 4 -2.88 0.09 -22.89
N ALA A 5 -2.78 1.25 -23.56
CA ALA A 5 -1.72 2.23 -23.30
C ALA A 5 -1.83 2.82 -21.88
N LYS A 6 -3.06 3.11 -21.43
CA LYS A 6 -3.31 3.63 -20.08
C LYS A 6 -2.96 2.61 -19.00
N THR A 7 -3.39 1.36 -19.15
CA THR A 7 -3.04 0.27 -18.21
C THR A 7 -1.53 0.05 -18.15
N ARG A 8 -0.83 0.10 -19.29
CA ARG A 8 0.63 -0.04 -19.31
C ARG A 8 1.34 1.08 -18.56
N ARG A 9 0.96 2.34 -18.81
CA ARG A 9 1.51 3.49 -18.09
C ARG A 9 1.28 3.41 -16.59
N LEU A 10 0.10 2.94 -16.16
CA LEU A 10 -0.15 2.71 -14.73
C LEU A 10 0.79 1.63 -14.18
N LEU A 11 0.92 0.50 -14.86
CA LEU A 11 1.80 -0.58 -14.43
C LEU A 11 3.24 -0.11 -14.28
N ASP A 12 3.77 0.64 -15.25
CA ASP A 12 5.14 1.15 -15.21
C ASP A 12 5.36 2.06 -13.98
N ARG A 13 4.41 2.94 -13.66
CA ARG A 13 4.43 3.79 -12.45
C ARG A 13 4.38 2.97 -11.16
N LEU A 14 3.50 1.97 -11.09
CA LEU A 14 3.38 1.10 -9.92
C LEU A 14 4.66 0.29 -9.71
N VAL A 15 5.26 -0.24 -10.78
CA VAL A 15 6.52 -0.99 -10.71
C VAL A 15 7.67 -0.08 -10.27
N ALA A 16 7.74 1.16 -10.77
CA ALA A 16 8.73 2.13 -10.31
C ALA A 16 8.58 2.45 -8.81
N ALA A 17 7.35 2.61 -8.32
CA ALA A 17 7.08 2.79 -6.89
C ALA A 17 7.43 1.54 -6.06
N ALA A 18 7.14 0.34 -6.57
CA ALA A 18 7.42 -0.92 -5.91
C ALA A 18 8.92 -1.20 -5.79
N LYS A 19 9.71 -0.84 -6.80
CA LYS A 19 11.18 -0.96 -6.76
C LYS A 19 11.80 -0.21 -5.59
N ARG A 20 11.27 0.98 -5.25
CA ARG A 20 11.76 1.80 -4.11
C ARG A 20 11.61 1.09 -2.76
N THR A 21 10.65 0.18 -2.63
CA THR A 21 10.37 -0.56 -1.38
C THR A 21 10.85 -2.02 -1.44
N GLY A 22 11.33 -2.50 -2.59
CA GLY A 22 11.69 -3.91 -2.78
C GLY A 22 10.48 -4.85 -2.94
N ALA A 23 9.33 -4.32 -3.38
CA ALA A 23 8.22 -5.13 -3.87
C ALA A 23 8.47 -5.55 -5.34
N ASP A 24 8.15 -6.79 -5.68
CA ASP A 24 8.45 -7.34 -7.00
C ASP A 24 7.38 -6.97 -8.04
N ALA A 25 7.82 -6.82 -9.30
CA ALA A 25 6.95 -6.44 -10.39
C ALA A 25 5.87 -7.51 -10.69
N ALA A 26 6.14 -8.79 -10.44
CA ALA A 26 5.18 -9.86 -10.69
C ALA A 26 3.98 -9.78 -9.74
N THR A 27 4.22 -9.45 -8.47
CA THR A 27 3.18 -9.15 -7.49
C THR A 27 2.37 -7.94 -7.90
N VAL A 28 3.01 -6.85 -8.34
CA VAL A 28 2.29 -5.66 -8.83
C VAL A 28 1.39 -6.01 -10.04
N CYS A 29 1.92 -6.72 -11.03
CA CYS A 29 1.15 -7.17 -12.20
C CYS A 29 -0.07 -8.00 -11.81
N ARG A 30 0.09 -8.92 -10.84
CA ARG A 30 -0.98 -9.81 -10.39
C ARG A 30 -2.12 -9.05 -9.70
N HIS A 31 -1.79 -7.99 -8.98
CA HIS A 31 -2.77 -7.15 -8.28
C HIS A 31 -3.31 -5.99 -9.14
N LEU A 32 -2.72 -5.74 -10.32
CA LEU A 32 -3.05 -4.64 -11.21
C LEU A 32 -4.55 -4.50 -11.52
N PRO A 33 -5.34 -5.56 -11.75
CA PRO A 33 -6.77 -5.40 -12.04
C PRO A 33 -7.54 -4.69 -10.92
N ILE A 34 -7.24 -5.01 -9.66
CA ILE A 34 -7.88 -4.39 -8.49
C ILE A 34 -7.31 -2.98 -8.26
N LEU A 35 -5.99 -2.81 -8.40
CA LEU A 35 -5.38 -1.49 -8.23
C LEU A 35 -5.91 -0.49 -9.27
N HIS A 36 -6.02 -0.91 -10.53
CA HIS A 36 -6.52 -0.08 -11.62
C HIS A 36 -7.98 0.35 -11.41
N SER A 37 -8.83 -0.47 -10.78
CA SER A 37 -10.21 -0.08 -10.47
C SER A 37 -10.32 0.85 -9.26
N CYS A 38 -9.37 0.82 -8.33
CA CYS A 38 -9.35 1.67 -7.14
C CYS A 38 -8.68 3.02 -7.38
N LEU A 39 -7.85 3.13 -8.41
CA LEU A 39 -7.08 4.32 -8.74
C LEU A 39 -7.86 5.29 -9.63
N PRO A 40 -8.02 6.54 -9.19
CA PRO A 40 -8.52 7.60 -10.06
C PRO A 40 -7.56 7.91 -11.23
N LYS A 41 -8.10 8.55 -12.29
CA LYS A 41 -7.43 8.73 -13.58
C LYS A 41 -6.08 9.47 -13.51
N ASP A 42 -5.90 10.33 -12.51
CA ASP A 42 -4.71 11.21 -12.35
C ASP A 42 -4.03 11.04 -10.99
N ASP A 43 -4.26 9.92 -10.32
CA ASP A 43 -3.63 9.65 -9.04
C ASP A 43 -2.28 8.94 -9.24
N GLU A 44 -1.29 9.39 -8.48
CA GLU A 44 0.10 8.95 -8.61
C GLU A 44 0.49 8.04 -7.45
N PRO A 45 1.09 6.86 -7.71
CA PRO A 45 1.61 5.99 -6.66
C PRO A 45 2.72 6.67 -5.86
N VAL A 46 2.44 6.97 -4.59
CA VAL A 46 3.43 7.51 -3.65
C VAL A 46 4.29 6.39 -3.12
N LEU A 47 3.66 5.30 -2.67
CA LEU A 47 4.28 4.11 -2.11
C LEU A 47 3.57 2.86 -2.65
N VAL A 48 4.32 1.85 -3.08
CA VAL A 48 3.80 0.50 -3.31
C VAL A 48 4.71 -0.44 -2.55
N ALA A 49 4.17 -1.24 -1.63
CA ALA A 49 4.97 -2.08 -0.75
C ALA A 49 4.26 -3.39 -0.43
N ARG A 50 5.04 -4.44 -0.17
CA ARG A 50 4.51 -5.65 0.44
C ARG A 50 4.10 -5.34 1.88
N ALA A 51 2.99 -5.92 2.31
CA ALA A 51 2.52 -5.79 3.68
C ALA A 51 2.18 -7.17 4.27
N SER A 52 2.14 -7.22 5.59
CA SER A 52 1.56 -8.33 6.34
C SER A 52 0.68 -7.80 7.46
N ARG A 53 -0.24 -8.64 7.95
CA ARG A 53 -1.12 -8.34 9.07
C ARG A 53 -0.80 -9.30 10.22
N PRO A 54 -0.73 -8.85 11.48
CA PRO A 54 -0.50 -9.73 12.61
C PRO A 54 -1.52 -10.87 12.64
N GLY A 55 -1.04 -12.11 12.81
CA GLY A 55 -1.89 -13.30 12.86
C GLY A 55 -2.44 -13.79 11.52
N ASP A 56 -2.24 -13.07 10.41
CA ASP A 56 -2.66 -13.51 9.08
C ASP A 56 -1.50 -14.12 8.28
N ARG A 57 -1.80 -15.16 7.51
CA ARG A 57 -0.87 -15.86 6.62
C ARG A 57 -0.99 -15.39 5.16
N ALA A 58 -1.98 -14.57 4.82
CA ALA A 58 -2.13 -14.00 3.49
C ALA A 58 -0.96 -13.05 3.14
N SER A 59 -0.72 -12.90 1.83
CA SER A 59 0.20 -11.89 1.32
C SER A 59 -0.57 -10.62 1.03
N TYR A 60 -0.04 -9.45 1.41
CA TYR A 60 -0.70 -8.18 1.12
C TYR A 60 0.19 -7.30 0.24
N LEU A 61 -0.47 -6.52 -0.60
CA LEU A 61 0.15 -5.43 -1.35
C LEU A 61 -0.59 -4.15 -0.98
N LEU A 62 0.17 -3.19 -0.45
CA LEU A 62 -0.30 -1.86 -0.09
C LEU A 62 0.11 -0.89 -1.20
N LEU A 63 -0.84 -0.09 -1.65
CA LEU A 63 -0.67 1.05 -2.53
C LEU A 63 -1.16 2.29 -1.78
N LEU A 64 -0.27 3.27 -1.64
CA LEU A 64 -0.59 4.59 -1.13
C LEU A 64 -0.44 5.61 -2.26
N THR A 65 -1.47 6.42 -2.44
CA THR A 65 -1.42 7.66 -3.21
C THR A 65 -1.75 8.84 -2.29
N ASN A 66 -1.81 10.05 -2.83
CA ASN A 66 -2.28 11.20 -2.05
C ASN A 66 -3.78 11.11 -1.71
N ARG A 67 -4.55 10.27 -2.40
CA ARG A 67 -6.03 10.21 -2.26
C ARG A 67 -6.58 8.83 -1.94
N ARG A 68 -5.76 7.79 -1.98
CA ARG A 68 -6.16 6.40 -1.76
C ARG A 68 -5.12 5.64 -0.97
N LEU A 69 -5.58 4.97 0.08
CA LEU A 69 -4.91 3.83 0.68
C LEU A 69 -5.66 2.57 0.21
N VAL A 70 -5.01 1.81 -0.65
CA VAL A 70 -5.54 0.54 -1.19
C VAL A 70 -4.68 -0.59 -0.65
N VAL A 71 -5.30 -1.54 0.04
CA VAL A 71 -4.67 -2.79 0.43
C VAL A 71 -5.38 -3.91 -0.28
N THR A 72 -4.60 -4.76 -0.93
CA THR A 72 -5.10 -5.97 -1.57
C THR A 72 -4.46 -7.17 -0.90
N ARG A 73 -5.19 -8.27 -0.80
CA ARG A 73 -4.71 -9.52 -0.21
C ARG A 73 -4.73 -10.63 -1.24
N GLU A 74 -3.75 -11.52 -1.16
CA GLU A 74 -3.68 -12.76 -1.92
C GLU A 74 -3.78 -13.94 -0.96
N THR A 75 -4.80 -14.78 -1.14
CA THR A 75 -4.97 -16.01 -0.35
C THR A 75 -3.88 -17.03 -0.70
N ARG A 76 -3.31 -17.74 0.27
CA ARG A 76 -2.22 -18.70 -0.01
C ARG A 76 -2.61 -19.86 -0.94
N VAL A 77 -3.78 -20.45 -0.73
CA VAL A 77 -4.16 -21.71 -1.42
C VAL A 77 -4.58 -21.45 -2.86
N LEU A 78 -5.56 -20.56 -3.06
CA LEU A 78 -6.11 -20.30 -4.39
C LEU A 78 -5.43 -19.14 -5.13
N ARG A 79 -4.48 -18.46 -4.47
CA ARG A 79 -3.80 -17.27 -5.02
C ARG A 79 -4.78 -16.23 -5.58
N ARG A 80 -5.97 -16.13 -4.99
CA ARG A 80 -7.01 -15.16 -5.38
C ARG A 80 -6.71 -13.81 -4.77
N GLN A 81 -6.79 -12.77 -5.60
CA GLN A 81 -6.66 -11.38 -5.18
C GLN A 81 -8.01 -10.86 -4.71
N HIS A 82 -8.01 -10.21 -3.55
CA HIS A 82 -9.18 -9.54 -3.00
C HIS A 82 -8.81 -8.13 -2.60
N LEU A 83 -9.77 -7.22 -2.75
CA LEU A 83 -9.68 -5.92 -2.11
C LEU A 83 -9.86 -6.12 -0.60
N HIS A 84 -8.89 -5.64 0.19
CA HIS A 84 -8.93 -5.69 1.65
C HIS A 84 -9.33 -4.32 2.22
N LEU A 85 -8.70 -3.25 1.74
CA LEU A 85 -9.00 -1.88 2.13
C LEU A 85 -8.98 -0.96 0.90
N ASN A 86 -9.95 -0.05 0.81
CA ASN A 86 -9.93 1.07 -0.12
C ASN A 86 -10.49 2.30 0.60
N ALA A 87 -9.59 3.15 1.09
CA ALA A 87 -9.97 4.33 1.86
C ALA A 87 -9.33 5.59 1.27
N ASP A 88 -9.98 6.74 1.48
CA ASP A 88 -9.31 8.03 1.36
C ASP A 88 -8.47 8.23 2.64
N PRO A 89 -7.16 8.50 2.56
CA PRO A 89 -6.30 8.73 3.72
C PRO A 89 -6.86 9.78 4.69
N ARG A 90 -7.60 10.77 4.19
CA ARG A 90 -8.22 11.84 5.00
C ARG A 90 -9.41 11.37 5.83
N HIS A 91 -10.02 10.23 5.47
CA HIS A 91 -11.13 9.64 6.21
C HIS A 91 -10.66 8.57 7.21
N LEU A 92 -9.37 8.27 7.26
CA LEU A 92 -8.82 7.35 8.26
C LEU A 92 -8.70 8.07 9.60
N MET A 93 -9.19 7.41 10.64
CA MET A 93 -9.08 7.85 12.03
C MET A 93 -7.91 7.14 12.72
N ASP A 94 -7.39 7.72 13.80
CA ASP A 94 -6.35 7.12 14.66
C ASP A 94 -5.15 6.53 13.88
N VAL A 95 -4.72 7.23 12.83
CA VAL A 95 -3.58 6.79 12.02
C VAL A 95 -2.31 7.00 12.82
N ILE A 96 -1.66 5.89 13.14
CA ILE A 96 -0.38 5.81 13.83
C ILE A 96 0.58 5.03 12.95
N TRP A 97 1.80 5.54 12.80
CA TRP A 97 2.84 4.81 12.10
C TRP A 97 4.19 4.96 12.81
N THR A 98 4.96 3.88 12.80
CA THR A 98 6.24 3.77 13.50
C THR A 98 7.25 3.11 12.57
N PRO A 99 8.33 3.81 12.18
CA PRO A 99 9.41 3.20 11.41
C PRO A 99 10.17 2.21 12.30
N GLU A 100 10.47 1.03 11.76
CA GLU A 100 11.25 -0.02 12.42
C GLU A 100 12.46 -0.38 11.53
N PRO A 101 13.53 0.45 11.52
CA PRO A 101 14.69 0.24 10.65
C PRO A 101 15.34 -1.14 10.82
N GLN A 102 15.41 -1.62 12.05
CA GLN A 102 16.00 -2.92 12.41
C GLN A 102 15.21 -4.09 11.80
N LEU A 103 13.90 -3.90 11.55
CA LEU A 103 13.03 -4.90 10.95
C LEU A 103 12.87 -4.72 9.44
N GLY A 104 13.40 -3.64 8.86
CA GLY A 104 13.15 -3.25 7.47
C GLY A 104 11.65 -3.07 7.19
N ALA A 105 10.96 -2.41 8.13
CA ALA A 105 9.52 -2.28 8.08
C ALA A 105 9.01 -0.96 8.68
N ILE A 106 7.73 -0.66 8.44
CA ILE A 106 6.99 0.39 9.12
C ILE A 106 5.71 -0.23 9.66
N ALA A 107 5.45 -0.10 10.96
CA ALA A 107 4.15 -0.42 11.54
C ALA A 107 3.17 0.68 11.15
N LEU A 108 2.00 0.32 10.61
CA LEU A 108 0.91 1.24 10.32
C LEU A 108 -0.36 0.71 10.98
N SER A 109 -0.99 1.54 11.79
CA SER A 109 -2.30 1.30 12.37
C SER A 109 -3.25 2.41 11.96
N ALA A 110 -4.46 2.09 11.54
CA ALA A 110 -5.47 3.08 11.18
C ALA A 110 -6.87 2.51 11.37
N THR A 111 -7.81 3.34 11.79
CA THR A 111 -9.23 2.99 11.88
C THR A 111 -9.93 3.43 10.60
N ALA A 112 -10.54 2.47 9.89
CA ALA A 112 -11.31 2.75 8.69
C ALA A 112 -12.71 3.31 9.03
N ILE A 113 -13.43 3.79 8.03
CA ILE A 113 -14.74 4.45 8.20
C ILE A 113 -15.83 3.52 8.76
N ASP A 114 -15.65 2.21 8.61
CA ASP A 114 -16.50 1.18 9.20
C ASP A 114 -16.21 0.94 10.70
N GLY A 115 -15.25 1.67 11.27
CA GLY A 115 -14.80 1.53 12.66
C GLY A 115 -13.82 0.39 12.88
N VAL A 116 -13.42 -0.35 11.84
CA VAL A 116 -12.46 -1.45 11.97
C VAL A 116 -11.05 -0.88 12.05
N ARG A 117 -10.33 -1.26 13.11
CA ARG A 117 -8.91 -0.94 13.24
C ARG A 117 -8.06 -1.94 12.49
N GLU A 118 -7.30 -1.42 11.53
CA GLU A 118 -6.38 -2.18 10.71
C GLU A 118 -4.94 -1.98 11.18
N HIS A 119 -4.16 -3.07 11.09
CA HIS A 119 -2.77 -3.11 11.49
C HIS A 119 -1.94 -3.78 10.39
N PHE A 120 -0.96 -3.07 9.85
CA PHE A 120 -0.09 -3.56 8.80
C PHE A 120 1.38 -3.37 9.14
N TRP A 121 2.19 -4.37 8.80
CA TRP A 121 3.63 -4.27 8.69
C TRP A 121 3.99 -4.00 7.24
N ILE A 122 4.39 -2.78 6.91
CA ILE A 122 4.83 -2.38 5.58
C ILE A 122 6.29 -2.79 5.42
N ARG A 123 6.57 -3.79 4.60
CA ARG A 123 7.94 -4.25 4.33
C ARG A 123 8.59 -3.34 3.30
N THR A 124 9.77 -2.81 3.62
CA THR A 124 10.47 -1.89 2.74
C THR A 124 11.98 -2.01 2.85
N ALA A 125 12.67 -1.91 1.72
CA ALA A 125 14.13 -1.81 1.65
C ALA A 125 14.66 -0.39 1.91
N ALA A 126 13.78 0.61 1.99
CA ALA A 126 14.12 2.02 2.21
C ALA A 126 13.17 2.64 3.24
N VAL A 127 13.43 2.39 4.53
CA VAL A 127 12.53 2.76 5.64
C VAL A 127 12.34 4.27 5.70
N GLU A 128 13.41 5.05 5.59
CA GLU A 128 13.40 6.51 5.68
C GLU A 128 12.59 7.13 4.53
N ALA A 129 12.82 6.68 3.30
CA ALA A 129 12.07 7.16 2.13
C ALA A 129 10.58 6.76 2.22
N SER A 130 10.29 5.59 2.78
CA SER A 130 8.92 5.12 2.98
C SER A 130 8.22 5.88 4.11
N ALA A 131 8.94 6.22 5.17
CA ALA A 131 8.48 7.08 6.26
C ALA A 131 8.16 8.49 5.76
N ALA A 132 9.04 9.09 4.95
CA ALA A 132 8.79 10.39 4.32
C ALA A 132 7.54 10.37 3.42
N ALA A 133 7.32 9.27 2.69
CA ALA A 133 6.11 9.07 1.90
C ALA A 133 4.84 8.99 2.77
N LEU A 134 4.88 8.28 3.89
CA LEU A 134 3.77 8.21 4.85
C LEU A 134 3.48 9.57 5.49
N HIS A 135 4.53 10.26 5.95
CA HIS A 135 4.43 11.61 6.50
C HIS A 135 3.77 12.57 5.51
N ARG A 136 4.23 12.57 4.24
CA ARG A 136 3.65 13.41 3.18
C ARG A 136 2.15 13.19 2.99
N VAL A 137 1.67 11.95 3.08
CA VAL A 137 0.27 11.62 2.78
C VAL A 137 -0.63 11.76 4.00
N PHE A 138 -0.16 11.36 5.18
CA PHE A 138 -0.96 11.40 6.41
C PHE A 138 -0.83 12.73 7.17
N GLY A 139 0.20 13.53 6.89
CA GLY A 139 0.46 14.79 7.60
C GLY A 139 0.71 14.61 9.09
N ARG A 140 1.14 13.42 9.52
CA ARG A 140 1.37 13.05 10.92
C ARG A 140 2.84 12.68 11.12
N GLU A 141 3.40 13.11 12.23
CA GLU A 141 4.75 12.69 12.65
C GLU A 141 4.78 11.19 12.99
N PRO A 142 5.92 10.51 12.80
CA PRO A 142 6.11 9.15 13.30
C PRO A 142 5.98 9.12 14.81
N VAL A 143 5.37 8.05 15.32
CA VAL A 143 5.46 7.72 16.75
C VAL A 143 6.66 6.81 16.94
N PHE A 144 7.58 7.21 17.79
CA PHE A 144 8.68 6.35 18.25
C PHE A 144 8.25 5.71 19.57
N VAL A 145 8.28 4.38 19.63
CA VAL A 145 7.97 3.58 20.83
C VAL A 145 9.26 3.05 21.42
#